data_AF-A0AAP6L530-F1
#
_entry.id   AF-A0AAP6L530-F1
#
_cell.length_a   1.000
_cell.length_b   1.000
_cell.length_c   1.000
_cell.angle_alpha   90.00
_cell.angle_beta   90.00
_cell.angle_gamma   90.00
#
_symmetry.space_group_name_H-M   'P 1'
#
loop_
_entity.id
_entity.type
_entity.pdbx_description
1 polymer ?
#
loop_
_entity_poly.entity_id
_entity_poly.type
_entity_poly.pdbx_seq_one_letter_code
_entity_poly.pdbx_strand_id
1 'polypeptide(L)'
;MSHRLISDLQTRVDRWFDTMMGDEARLRSYQRDLLAMRRLSPRPRCTVSLTLRQCVAARKMARHARHALASCRNNIRELSAND
;
A
#
# COMPACT_ATOMS: atom_id res chain seq x y z
N MET A 1 8.96 -24.68 17.99
CA MET A 1 9.67 -23.74 17.07
C MET A 1 8.71 -22.97 16.16
N SER A 2 7.57 -23.54 15.79
CA SER A 2 6.55 -22.90 14.94
C SER A 2 5.91 -21.64 15.52
N HIS A 3 5.57 -21.61 16.82
CA HIS A 3 4.90 -20.46 17.45
C HIS A 3 5.65 -19.12 17.33
N ARG A 4 6.98 -19.13 17.46
CA ARG A 4 7.80 -17.90 17.31
C ARG A 4 7.75 -17.40 15.86
N LEU A 5 7.83 -18.32 14.90
CA LEU A 5 7.77 -18.00 13.47
C LEU A 5 6.38 -17.47 13.06
N ILE A 6 5.31 -18.05 13.61
CA ILE A 6 3.93 -17.58 13.39
C ILE A 6 3.75 -16.16 13.96
N SER A 7 4.27 -15.89 15.17
CA SER A 7 4.22 -14.56 15.79
C SER A 7 5.02 -13.51 15.00
N ASP A 8 6.20 -13.87 14.49
CA ASP A 8 6.99 -13.00 13.62
C ASP A 8 6.26 -12.69 12.30
N LEU A 9 5.58 -13.69 11.71
CA LEU A 9 4.76 -13.50 10.52
C LEU A 9 3.53 -12.64 10.77
N GLN A 10 2.86 -12.78 11.93
CA GLN A 10 1.75 -11.92 12.32
C GLN A 10 2.20 -10.45 12.44
N THR A 11 3.34 -10.20 13.09
CA THR A 11 3.94 -8.86 13.17
C THR A 11 4.23 -8.29 11.77
N ARG A 12 4.68 -9.13 10.84
CA ARG A 12 4.89 -8.70 9.43
C ARG A 12 3.58 -8.41 8.72
N VAL A 13 2.52 -9.18 8.98
CA VAL A 13 1.17 -8.90 8.45
C VAL A 13 0.71 -7.53 8.89
N ASP A 14 0.79 -7.21 10.18
CA ASP A 14 0.33 -5.92 10.70
C ASP A 14 1.10 -4.75 10.07
N ARG A 15 2.43 -4.85 9.99
CA ARG A 15 3.27 -3.82 9.34
C ARG A 15 2.94 -3.61 7.86
N TRP A 16 2.73 -4.70 7.11
CA TRP A 16 2.37 -4.60 5.70
C TRP A 16 0.94 -4.08 5.51
N PHE A 17 0.04 -4.37 6.44
CA PHE A 17 -1.32 -3.84 6.45
C PHE A 17 -1.30 -2.33 6.65
N ASP A 18 -0.57 -1.84 7.65
CA ASP A 18 -0.40 -0.40 7.90
C ASP A 18 0.24 0.32 6.71
N THR A 19 1.26 -0.31 6.10
CA THR A 19 1.92 0.22 4.90
C THR A 19 0.93 0.35 3.74
N MET A 20 0.15 -0.70 3.47
CA MET A 20 -0.88 -0.70 2.43
C MET A 20 -1.92 0.39 2.68
N MET A 21 -2.44 0.50 3.90
CA MET A 21 -3.42 1.51 4.28
C MET A 21 -2.85 2.93 4.12
N GLY A 22 -1.59 3.14 4.47
CA GLY A 22 -0.87 4.39 4.26
C GLY A 22 -0.71 4.76 2.78
N ASP A 23 -0.36 3.80 1.92
CA ASP A 23 -0.26 4.01 0.47
C ASP A 23 -1.61 4.32 -0.18
N GLU A 24 -2.68 3.65 0.26
CA GLU A 24 -4.03 3.93 -0.21
C GLU A 24 -4.52 5.32 0.23
N ALA A 25 -4.18 5.74 1.44
CA ALA A 25 -4.47 7.10 1.92
C ALA A 25 -3.71 8.15 1.10
N ARG A 26 -2.41 7.93 0.83
CA ARG A 26 -1.61 8.79 -0.07
C ARG A 26 -2.23 8.91 -1.46
N LEU A 27 -2.64 7.78 -2.05
CA LEU A 27 -3.31 7.76 -3.35
C LEU A 27 -4.59 8.61 -3.36
N ARG A 28 -5.43 8.47 -2.32
CA ARG A 28 -6.65 9.27 -2.16
C ARG A 28 -6.32 10.76 -2.06
N SER A 29 -5.27 11.13 -1.34
CA SER A 29 -4.81 12.52 -1.24
C SER A 29 -4.44 13.08 -2.61
N TYR A 30 -3.55 12.41 -3.34
CA TYR A 30 -3.11 12.85 -4.67
C TYR A 30 -4.27 12.96 -5.67
N GLN A 31 -5.25 12.06 -5.60
CA GLN A 31 -6.46 12.15 -6.42
C GLN A 31 -7.31 13.38 -6.09
N ARG A 32 -7.43 13.74 -4.80
CA ARG A 32 -8.11 14.99 -4.39
C ARG A 32 -7.37 16.22 -4.89
N ASP A 33 -6.04 16.22 -4.81
CA ASP A 33 -5.21 17.32 -5.31
C ASP A 33 -5.39 17.52 -6.83
N LEU A 34 -5.45 16.43 -7.61
CA LEU A 34 -5.74 16.48 -9.04
C LEU A 34 -7.12 17.09 -9.35
N LEU A 35 -8.14 16.74 -8.56
CA LEU A 35 -9.48 17.32 -8.71
C LEU A 35 -9.50 18.81 -8.33
N ALA A 36 -8.75 19.21 -7.31
CA ALA A 36 -8.60 20.62 -6.94
C ALA A 36 -7.91 21.42 -8.05
N MET A 37 -6.77 20.92 -8.56
CA MET A 37 -6.04 21.56 -9.67
C MET A 37 -6.86 21.66 -10.96
N ARG A 38 -7.84 20.75 -11.18
CA ARG A 38 -8.74 20.82 -12.33
C ARG A 38 -9.56 22.11 -12.36
N ARG A 39 -9.85 22.70 -11.19
CA ARG A 39 -10.66 23.91 -10.99
C ARG A 39 -9.87 25.21 -11.19
N LEU A 40 -8.54 25.14 -11.27
CA LEU A 40 -7.68 26.31 -11.43
C LEU A 40 -7.57 26.73 -12.90
N SER A 41 -7.54 28.04 -13.14
CA SER A 41 -7.23 28.65 -14.44
C SER A 41 -6.19 29.77 -14.23
N PRO A 42 -4.98 29.67 -14.81
CA PRO A 42 -4.48 28.56 -15.64
C PRO A 42 -4.19 27.29 -14.82
N ARG A 43 -4.18 26.13 -15.48
CA ARG A 43 -3.87 24.85 -14.82
C ARG A 43 -2.35 24.67 -14.62
N PRO A 44 -1.88 24.31 -13.42
CA PRO A 44 -0.45 24.10 -13.14
C PRO A 44 0.06 22.76 -13.70
N ARG A 45 0.47 22.74 -14.98
CA ARG A 45 0.83 21.52 -15.73
C ARG A 45 1.95 20.69 -15.09
N CYS A 46 3.01 21.33 -14.58
CA CYS A 46 4.14 20.64 -13.93
C CYS A 46 3.68 19.90 -12.67
N THR A 47 2.88 20.57 -11.83
CA THR A 47 2.32 19.99 -10.60
C THR A 47 1.40 18.82 -10.91
N VAL A 48 0.49 18.97 -11.88
CA VAL A 48 -0.39 17.87 -12.34
C VAL A 48 0.42 16.65 -12.77
N SER A 49 1.47 16.86 -13.56
CA SER A 49 2.34 15.77 -14.05
C SER A 49 3.11 15.08 -12.93
N LEU A 50 3.56 15.83 -11.92
CA LEU A 50 4.18 15.26 -10.73
C LEU A 50 3.18 14.44 -9.91
N THR A 51 1.99 14.99 -9.64
CA THR A 51 0.96 14.31 -8.85
C THR A 51 0.46 13.02 -9.53
N LEU A 52 0.37 13.00 -10.87
CA LEU A 52 0.06 11.77 -11.61
C LEU A 52 1.13 10.69 -11.41
N ARG A 53 2.42 11.05 -11.42
CA ARG A 53 3.52 10.10 -11.12
C ARG A 53 3.44 9.59 -9.69
N GLN A 54 3.11 10.45 -8.73
CA GLN A 54 2.90 10.06 -7.34
C GLN A 54 1.72 9.08 -7.19
N CYS A 55 0.61 9.28 -7.91
CA CYS A 55 -0.49 8.32 -7.98
C CYS A 55 -0.05 6.95 -8.52
N VAL A 56 0.83 6.92 -9.53
CA VAL A 56 1.38 5.65 -10.05
C VAL A 56 2.27 4.97 -9.01
N ALA A 57 3.16 5.72 -8.36
CA ALA A 57 4.03 5.19 -7.31
C ALA A 57 3.23 4.62 -6.13
N ALA A 58 2.25 5.37 -5.61
CA ALA A 58 1.39 4.91 -4.51
C ALA A 58 0.60 3.64 -4.89
N ARG A 59 0.07 3.55 -6.12
CA ARG A 59 -0.58 2.32 -6.62
C ARG A 59 0.37 1.13 -6.67
N LYS A 60 1.62 1.35 -7.10
CA LYS A 60 2.65 0.31 -7.14
C LYS A 60 2.99 -0.19 -5.74
N MET A 61 3.16 0.71 -4.77
CA MET A 61 3.48 0.37 -3.39
C MET A 61 2.32 -0.36 -2.70
N ALA A 62 1.08 0.13 -2.82
CA ALA A 62 -0.09 -0.55 -2.28
C ALA A 62 -0.27 -1.97 -2.86
N ARG A 63 -0.02 -2.15 -4.17
CA ARG A 63 -0.04 -3.47 -4.80
C ARG A 63 1.04 -4.38 -4.22
N HIS A 64 2.26 -3.87 -4.05
CA HIS A 64 3.35 -4.63 -3.48
C HIS A 64 3.05 -5.08 -2.04
N ALA A 65 2.53 -4.17 -1.20
CA ALA A 65 2.11 -4.48 0.16
C ALA A 65 1.00 -5.55 0.20
N ARG A 66 0.01 -5.49 -0.71
CA ARG A 66 -1.01 -6.55 -0.85
C ARG A 66 -0.41 -7.92 -1.19
N HIS A 67 0.56 -7.97 -2.11
CA HIS A 67 1.22 -9.22 -2.44
C HIS A 67 2.03 -9.76 -1.25
N ALA A 68 2.75 -8.88 -0.53
CA ALA A 68 3.48 -9.27 0.67
C ALA A 68 2.55 -9.79 1.78
N LEU A 69 1.39 -9.15 1.98
CA LEU A 69 0.34 -9.60 2.90
C LEU A 69 -0.18 -10.99 2.53
N ALA A 70 -0.51 -11.21 1.26
CA ALA A 70 -0.99 -12.50 0.78
C ALA A 70 0.05 -13.61 1.02
N SER A 71 1.33 -13.34 0.74
CA SER A 71 2.43 -14.27 1.02
C SER A 71 2.55 -14.57 2.51
N CYS A 72 2.51 -13.55 3.39
CA CYS A 72 2.59 -13.78 4.83
C CYS A 72 1.40 -14.62 5.35
N ARG A 73 0.18 -14.36 4.87
CA ARG A 73 -1.01 -15.12 5.24
C ARG A 73 -0.95 -16.57 4.78
N ASN A 74 -0.44 -16.82 3.57
CA ASN A 74 -0.22 -18.17 3.07
C ASN A 74 0.80 -18.92 3.92
N ASN A 75 1.92 -18.29 4.26
CA ASN A 75 2.93 -18.89 5.14
C ASN A 75 2.37 -19.26 6.51
N ILE A 76 1.56 -18.38 7.11
CA ILE A 76 0.89 -18.68 8.39
C ILE A 76 -0.03 -19.91 8.22
N ARG A 77 -0.84 -19.94 7.16
CA ARG A 77 -1.74 -21.07 6.89
C ARG A 77 -0.99 -22.39 6.71
N GLU A 78 0.13 -22.38 5.98
CA GLU A 78 0.96 -23.56 5.76
C GLU A 78 1.62 -24.04 7.06
N LEU A 79 2.13 -23.12 7.89
CA LEU A 79 2.74 -23.47 9.18
C LEU A 79 1.69 -24.01 10.16
N SER A 80 0.50 -23.42 10.22
CA SER A 80 -0.58 -23.88 11.10
C SER A 80 -1.26 -25.17 10.63
N ALA A 81 -1.08 -25.60 9.38
CA ALA A 81 -1.61 -26.87 8.87
C ALA A 81 -0.63 -28.04 9.06
N ASN A 82 0.65 -27.74 9.31
CA ASN A 82 1.72 -28.71 9.52
C ASN A 82 2.07 -28.92 11.02
N ASP A 83 1.46 -28.14 11.91
CA ASP A 83 1.47 -28.31 13.38
C ASP A 83 0.25 -29.15 13.81
#